data_AF-A0A0R3SGR8-F1
#
_entry.id   AF-A0A0R3SGR8-F1
#
_cell.length_a   1.000
_cell.length_b   1.000
_cell.length_c   1.000
_cell.angle_alpha   90.00
_cell.angle_beta   90.00
_cell.angle_gamma   90.00
#
_symmetry.space_group_name_H-M   'P 1'
#
loop_
_entity.id
_entity.type
_entity.pdbx_description
1 polymer ?
#
loop_
_entity_poly.entity_id
_entity_poly.type
_entity_poly.pdbx_seq_one_letter_code
_entity_poly.pdbx_strand_id
1 'polypeptide(L)'
;MSFIITEGVVCPLFTRRKDRREWIVLDDEGLQLLAFQDEDAANNPKRDPNYTVPLANAFFCIEPEIPRAFSILSHRKYTYQAETNNAMMAWLNCLQVGKRSIFKCK
;
A
#
# COMPACT_ATOMS: atom_id res chain seq x y z
N MET A 1 -10.80 -17.88 -5.26
CA MET A 1 -10.89 -16.84 -4.21
C MET A 1 -9.67 -17.02 -3.34
N SER A 2 -8.60 -16.33 -3.68
CA SER A 2 -7.31 -16.53 -3.02
C SER A 2 -7.07 -15.34 -2.10
N PHE A 3 -7.12 -15.60 -0.80
CA PHE A 3 -6.61 -14.73 0.24
C PHE A 3 -5.30 -15.36 0.69
N ILE A 4 -4.15 -14.72 0.44
CA ILE A 4 -2.90 -15.15 1.05
C ILE A 4 -2.79 -14.44 2.39
N ILE A 5 -2.86 -15.25 3.44
CA ILE A 5 -2.67 -14.90 4.84
C ILE A 5 -1.23 -15.28 5.18
N THR A 6 -0.41 -14.30 5.53
CA THR A 6 0.83 -14.52 6.29
C THR A 6 0.81 -13.61 7.51
N GLU A 7 1.24 -14.15 8.64
CA GLU A 7 1.00 -13.67 9.99
C GLU A 7 1.35 -12.19 10.21
N GLY A 8 0.42 -11.45 10.81
CA GLY A 8 0.66 -10.12 11.38
C GLY A 8 0.35 -8.95 10.44
N VAL A 9 -0.87 -8.40 10.59
CA VAL A 9 -1.38 -7.16 9.97
C VAL A 9 -1.97 -7.34 8.56
N VAL A 10 -3.29 -7.51 8.54
CA VAL A 10 -4.13 -7.65 7.32
C VAL A 10 -4.16 -6.32 6.57
N CYS A 11 -3.43 -6.23 5.46
CA CYS A 11 -3.51 -5.09 4.54
C CYS A 11 -4.26 -5.51 3.27
N PRO A 12 -5.38 -4.84 2.92
CA PRO A 12 -6.17 -5.25 1.77
C PRO A 12 -5.38 -4.98 0.48
N LEU A 13 -5.11 -5.99 -0.34
CA LEU A 13 -4.17 -5.96 -1.47
C LEU A 13 -4.51 -5.01 -2.66
N PHE A 14 -5.59 -4.24 -2.58
CA PHE A 14 -6.09 -3.45 -3.71
C PHE A 14 -6.15 -1.95 -3.39
N THR A 15 -5.48 -1.17 -4.23
CA THR A 15 -5.70 0.28 -4.27
C THR A 15 -5.63 0.80 -5.71
N ARG A 16 -6.70 1.46 -6.18
CA ARG A 16 -6.82 2.03 -7.53
C ARG A 16 -6.14 3.39 -7.58
N ARG A 17 -5.22 3.62 -8.51
CA ARG A 17 -4.70 4.97 -8.80
C ARG A 17 -5.40 5.48 -10.05
N LYS A 18 -5.98 6.69 -10.03
CA LYS A 18 -6.68 7.38 -11.14
C LYS A 18 -6.85 6.50 -12.40
N ASP A 19 -7.96 5.78 -12.46
CA ASP A 19 -8.41 4.97 -13.61
C ASP A 19 -7.62 3.70 -13.98
N ARG A 20 -6.67 3.27 -13.14
CA ARG A 20 -6.01 1.97 -13.27
C ARG A 20 -6.09 1.19 -11.95
N ARG A 21 -6.59 -0.06 -12.05
CA ARG A 21 -6.52 -1.03 -10.96
C ARG A 21 -5.08 -1.57 -10.95
N GLU A 22 -4.38 -1.36 -9.86
CA GLU A 22 -3.01 -1.80 -9.67
C GLU A 22 -2.97 -2.71 -8.45
N TRP A 23 -2.06 -3.67 -8.47
CA TRP A 23 -1.81 -4.55 -7.34
C TRP A 23 -0.70 -3.96 -6.48
N ILE A 24 -1.02 -3.58 -5.25
CA ILE A 24 -0.09 -2.90 -4.36
C ILE A 24 0.35 -3.86 -3.28
N VAL A 25 1.65 -4.10 -3.19
CA VAL A 25 2.28 -4.93 -2.16
C VAL A 25 3.04 -4.03 -1.20
N LEU A 26 2.89 -4.29 0.10
CA LEU A 26 3.72 -3.70 1.12
C LEU A 26 4.98 -4.56 1.29
N ASP A 27 6.14 -3.98 1.01
CA ASP A 27 7.45 -4.56 1.28
C ASP A 27 7.94 -3.99 2.63
N ASP A 28 7.72 -4.77 3.69
CA ASP A 28 8.06 -4.38 5.05
C ASP A 28 9.57 -4.32 5.28
N GLU A 29 10.35 -5.18 4.62
CA GLU A 29 11.82 -5.19 4.75
C GLU A 29 12.44 -3.96 4.08
N GLY A 30 11.97 -3.61 2.88
CA GLY A 30 12.42 -2.45 2.13
C GLY A 30 11.77 -1.12 2.55
N LEU A 31 10.78 -1.14 3.44
CA LEU A 31 9.96 0.02 3.83
C LEU A 31 9.43 0.79 2.62
N GLN A 32 8.82 0.06 1.69
CA GLN A 32 8.32 0.60 0.43
C GLN A 32 7.04 -0.09 -0.02
N LEU A 33 6.27 0.59 -0.87
CA LEU A 33 5.19 -0.05 -1.62
C LEU A 33 5.65 -0.40 -3.01
N LEU A 34 5.30 -1.60 -3.47
CA LEU A 34 5.57 -2.09 -4.80
C LEU A 34 4.25 -2.14 -5.57
N ALA A 35 4.21 -1.51 -6.74
CA ALA A 35 3.03 -1.47 -7.57
C ALA A 35 3.21 -2.37 -8.79
N PHE A 36 2.31 -3.34 -8.97
CA PHE A 36 2.27 -4.26 -10.10
C PHE A 36 1.00 -4.05 -10.92
N GLN A 37 0.99 -4.60 -12.13
CA GLN A 37 -0.18 -4.56 -13.01
C GLN A 37 -1.35 -5.36 -12.41
N ASP A 38 -1.06 -6.54 -11.89
CA ASP A 38 -2.02 -7.53 -11.42
C ASP A 38 -1.38 -8.48 -10.39
N GLU A 39 -2.19 -9.38 -9.83
CA GLU A 39 -1.78 -10.37 -8.84
C GLU A 39 -0.73 -11.34 -9.40
N ASP A 40 -0.89 -11.81 -10.65
CA ASP A 40 0.04 -12.73 -11.29
C ASP A 40 1.43 -12.11 -11.44
N ALA A 41 1.49 -10.83 -11.79
CA ALA A 41 2.73 -10.07 -11.86
C ALA A 41 3.39 -9.92 -10.49
N ALA A 42 2.61 -9.67 -9.44
CA ALA A 42 3.13 -9.53 -8.07
C ALA A 42 3.65 -10.85 -7.49
N ASN A 43 3.04 -11.98 -7.87
CA ASN A 43 3.45 -13.31 -7.44
C ASN A 43 4.63 -13.89 -8.25
N ASN A 44 5.06 -13.22 -9.32
CA ASN A 44 6.15 -13.68 -10.16
C ASN A 44 7.49 -13.07 -9.72
N PRO A 45 8.42 -13.85 -9.15
CA PRO A 45 9.70 -13.33 -8.64
C PRO A 45 10.63 -12.81 -9.74
N LYS A 46 10.34 -13.07 -11.02
CA LYS A 46 11.12 -12.57 -12.17
C LYS A 46 10.59 -11.25 -12.72
N ARG A 47 9.45 -10.76 -12.21
CA ARG A 47 8.80 -9.57 -12.73
C ARG A 47 9.03 -8.41 -11.77
N ASP A 48 9.63 -7.35 -12.29
CA ASP A 48 9.84 -6.12 -11.53
C ASP A 48 8.52 -5.35 -11.35
N PRO A 49 8.38 -4.61 -10.23
CA PRO A 49 7.25 -3.70 -10.05
C PRO A 49 7.28 -2.58 -11.09
N ASN A 50 6.10 -2.13 -11.51
CA ASN A 50 5.93 -0.99 -12.41
C ASN A 50 6.52 0.29 -11.80
N TYR A 51 6.39 0.45 -10.48
CA TYR A 51 7.03 1.51 -9.70
C TYR A 51 7.08 1.15 -8.23
N THR A 52 7.97 1.82 -7.50
CA THR A 52 8.09 1.73 -6.04
C THR A 52 7.78 3.06 -5.37
N VAL A 53 7.26 3.01 -4.14
CA VAL A 53 6.98 4.18 -3.32
C VAL A 53 7.68 4.03 -1.97
N PRO A 54 8.77 4.77 -1.71
CA PRO A 54 9.45 4.70 -0.43
C PRO A 54 8.56 5.27 0.68
N LEU A 55 8.41 4.51 1.77
CA LEU A 55 7.62 4.90 2.93
C LEU A 55 8.46 5.59 4.00
N ALA A 56 9.79 5.59 3.86
CA ALA A 56 10.70 6.35 4.70
C ALA A 56 10.28 7.82 4.75
N ASN A 57 9.95 8.32 5.95
CA ASN A 57 9.45 9.69 6.20
C ASN A 57 8.21 10.10 5.40
N ALA A 58 7.44 9.14 4.88
CA ALA A 58 6.21 9.47 4.17
C ALA A 58 5.17 10.11 5.12
N PHE A 59 4.15 10.76 4.58
CA PHE A 59 2.96 11.21 5.29
C PHE A 59 1.72 10.62 4.63
N PHE A 60 0.72 10.27 5.43
CA PHE A 60 -0.52 9.67 4.94
C PHE A 60 -1.67 10.62 5.21
N CYS A 61 -2.46 10.93 4.17
CA CYS A 61 -3.57 11.87 4.26
C CYS A 61 -4.81 11.27 3.60
N ILE A 62 -5.98 11.46 4.19
CA ILE A 62 -7.26 11.16 3.51
C ILE A 62 -7.56 12.32 2.55
N GLU A 63 -8.04 12.04 1.35
CA GLU A 63 -8.43 13.06 0.38
C GLU A 63 -9.94 13.35 0.53
N PRO A 64 -10.34 14.49 1.12
CA PRO A 64 -11.75 14.78 1.38
C PRO A 64 -12.56 14.98 0.10
N GLU A 65 -11.91 15.41 -0.98
CA GLU A 65 -12.54 15.69 -2.28
C GLU A 65 -12.77 14.43 -3.11
N ILE A 66 -12.11 13.32 -2.78
CA ILE A 66 -12.16 12.08 -3.56
C ILE A 66 -12.66 10.93 -2.66
N PRO A 67 -13.86 10.39 -2.91
CA PRO A 67 -14.42 9.32 -2.08
C PRO A 67 -13.51 8.10 -2.03
N ARG A 68 -13.29 7.57 -0.81
CA ARG A 68 -12.47 6.38 -0.53
C ARG A 68 -11.01 6.53 -0.95
N ALA A 69 -10.50 7.75 -1.06
CA ALA A 69 -9.12 7.98 -1.45
C ALA A 69 -8.26 8.49 -0.30
N PHE A 70 -7.00 8.10 -0.38
CA PHE A 70 -5.93 8.58 0.48
C PHE A 70 -4.69 8.83 -0.37
N SER A 71 -3.81 9.69 0.13
CA SER A 71 -2.53 9.96 -0.47
C SER A 71 -1.37 9.63 0.45
N ILE A 72 -0.29 9.20 -0.18
CA ILE A 72 1.01 9.02 0.42
C ILE A 72 1.90 10.14 -0.12
N LEU A 73 2.28 11.07 0.75
CA LEU A 73 3.33 12.07 0.46
C LEU A 73 4.68 11.50 0.88
N SER A 74 5.47 11.08 -0.10
CA SER A 74 6.89 10.78 0.09
C SER A 74 7.68 11.88 -0.63
N HIS A 75 8.56 11.53 -1.59
CA HIS A 75 9.18 12.51 -2.50
C HIS A 75 8.17 13.21 -3.43
N ARG A 76 7.04 12.55 -3.70
CA ARG A 76 5.91 13.09 -4.44
C ARG A 76 4.60 12.57 -3.84
N LYS A 77 3.48 13.19 -4.22
CA LYS A 77 2.13 12.75 -3.83
C LYS A 77 1.69 11.56 -4.69
N TYR A 78 1.36 10.46 -4.03
CA TYR A 78 0.74 9.28 -4.62
C TYR A 78 -0.66 9.13 -4.09
N THR A 79 -1.68 9.32 -4.93
CA THR A 79 -3.08 9.19 -4.53
C THR A 79 -3.61 7.83 -4.93
N TYR A 80 -4.21 7.14 -3.97
CA TYR A 80 -4.83 5.84 -4.14
C TYR A 80 -6.29 5.89 -3.70
N GLN A 81 -7.12 5.08 -4.32
CA GLN A 81 -8.55 4.95 -4.07
C GLN A 81 -8.86 3.50 -3.77
N ALA A 82 -9.41 3.24 -2.58
CA ALA A 82 -9.83 1.92 -2.21
C ALA A 82 -11.23 1.61 -2.75
N GLU A 83 -11.56 0.31 -2.86
CA GLU A 83 -12.88 -0.14 -3.30
C GLU A 83 -13.97 0.21 -2.24
N THR A 84 -13.60 0.17 -0.96
CA THR A 84 -14.49 0.47 0.17
C THR A 84 -13.82 1.39 1.19
N ASN A 85 -14.61 2.09 2.01
CA ASN A 85 -14.08 2.89 3.13
C ASN A 85 -13.31 2.03 4.13
N ASN A 86 -13.78 0.80 4.39
CA ASN A 86 -13.10 -0.13 5.29
C ASN A 86 -11.73 -0.53 4.74
N ALA A 87 -11.63 -0.79 3.43
CA ALA A 87 -10.35 -1.08 2.78
C ALA A 87 -9.40 0.13 2.84
N MET A 88 -9.90 1.35 2.64
CA MET A 88 -9.11 2.58 2.80
C MET A 88 -8.54 2.71 4.22
N MET A 89 -9.39 2.54 5.23
CA MET A 89 -8.98 2.65 6.63
C MET A 89 -8.01 1.54 7.03
N ALA A 90 -8.19 0.31 6.53
CA ALA A 90 -7.28 -0.79 6.76
C ALA A 90 -5.89 -0.52 6.14
N TRP A 91 -5.84 0.01 4.91
CA TRP A 91 -4.58 0.48 4.30
C TRP A 91 -3.88 1.53 5.15
N LEU A 92 -4.60 2.56 5.59
CA LEU A 92 -4.02 3.62 6.41
C LEU A 92 -3.51 3.08 7.75
N ASN A 93 -4.25 2.17 8.39
CA ASN A 93 -3.84 1.53 9.62
C ASN A 93 -2.57 0.70 9.41
N CYS A 94 -2.54 -0.13 8.38
CA CYS A 94 -1.35 -0.89 7.98
C CYS A 94 -0.11 -0.01 7.78
N LEU A 95 -0.26 1.05 6.99
CA LEU A 95 0.83 1.97 6.68
C LEU A 95 1.33 2.73 7.92
N GLN A 96 0.42 3.04 8.87
CA GLN A 96 0.78 3.66 10.15
C GLN A 96 1.43 2.68 11.13
N VAL A 97 0.98 1.42 11.16
CA VAL A 97 1.55 0.36 12.01
C VAL A 97 2.90 -0.10 11.48
N GLY A 98 3.05 -0.28 10.16
CA GLY A 98 4.33 -0.59 9.52
C GLY A 98 5.42 0.45 9.80
N LYS A 99 5.04 1.73 9.97
CA LYS A 99 5.97 2.76 10.49
C LYS A 99 6.33 2.58 11.95
N ARG A 100 5.40 2.08 12.78
CA ARG A 100 5.62 1.86 14.21
C ARG A 100 6.38 0.56 14.49
N SER A 101 6.31 -0.46 13.63
CA SER A 101 7.03 -1.73 13.82
C SER A 101 8.56 -1.63 13.74
N ILE A 102 9.12 -0.45 13.44
CA ILE A 102 10.52 -0.11 13.75
C ILE A 102 10.60 0.34 15.21
N PHE A 103 10.16 -0.50 16.15
CA PHE A 103 10.61 -0.38 17.54
C PHE A 103 11.93 -1.15 17.66
N LYS A 104 13.05 -0.43 17.55
CA LYS A 104 14.23 -0.80 18.34
C LYS A 104 13.87 -0.56 19.81
N CYS A 105 13.31 -1.57 20.48
CA CYS A 105 13.57 -1.71 21.90
C CYS A 105 15.00 -2.26 22.03
N LYS A 106 15.81 -1.50 22.76
CA LYS A 106 17.16 -1.89 23.19
C LYS A 106 17.17 -3.25 23.87
#